data_AF-B4QT90-F1
#
_entry.id   AF-B4QT90-F1
#
_cell.length_a   1.000
_cell.length_b   1.000
_cell.length_c   1.000
_cell.angle_alpha   90.00
_cell.angle_beta   90.00
_cell.angle_gamma   90.00
#
_symmetry.space_group_name_H-M   'P 1'
#
loop_
_entity.id
_entity.type
_entity.pdbx_description
1 polymer ?
#
loop_
_entity_poly.entity_id
_entity_poly.type
_entity_poly.pdbx_seq_one_letter_code
_entity_poly.pdbx_strand_id
1 'polypeptide(L)'
;MTDPRIRQLVIKSGVVRRLTREKYCYAKEVVTEQARLEKLRGDGADDHVLRKQEEVIQECIMMVPDSKRRLQKEYEVLEKYLADEQDLIETDSYKKAAEILKDAKAELET
;
A
#
# COMPACT_ATOMS: atom_id res chain seq x y z
N MET A 1 -17.77 -25.46 -14.87
CA MET A 1 -17.00 -24.26 -15.30
C MET A 1 -16.97 -23.33 -14.09
N THR A 2 -15.80 -22.86 -13.66
CA THR A 2 -15.72 -21.95 -12.50
C THR A 2 -16.44 -20.64 -12.82
N ASP A 3 -17.26 -20.13 -11.91
CA ASP A 3 -17.99 -18.86 -12.08
C ASP A 3 -17.00 -17.76 -12.53
N PRO A 4 -17.22 -17.10 -13.70
CA PRO A 4 -16.33 -16.06 -14.21
C PRO A 4 -16.08 -14.91 -13.23
N ARG A 5 -17.04 -14.65 -12.33
CA ARG A 5 -16.95 -13.62 -11.29
C ARG A 5 -15.91 -13.95 -10.23
N ILE A 6 -15.74 -15.24 -9.91
CA ILE A 6 -14.69 -15.71 -9.00
C ILE A 6 -13.31 -15.39 -9.58
N ARG A 7 -13.12 -15.52 -10.90
CA ARG A 7 -11.87 -15.15 -11.57
C ARG A 7 -11.61 -13.64 -11.48
N GLN A 8 -12.64 -12.82 -11.67
CA GLN A 8 -12.53 -11.35 -11.53
C GLN A 8 -12.16 -10.94 -10.10
N LEU A 9 -12.79 -11.56 -9.11
CA LEU A 9 -12.47 -11.43 -7.68
C LEU A 9 -10.98 -11.66 -7.42
N VAL A 10 -10.42 -12.77 -7.90
CA VAL A 10 -9.01 -13.11 -7.71
C VAL A 10 -8.09 -12.07 -8.37
N ILE A 11 -8.41 -11.61 -9.57
CA ILE A 11 -7.62 -10.62 -10.31
C ILE A 11 -7.61 -9.28 -9.57
N LYS A 12 -8.79 -8.74 -9.25
CA LYS A 12 -8.95 -7.45 -8.57
C LYS A 12 -8.28 -7.47 -7.19
N SER A 13 -8.48 -8.55 -6.43
CA SER A 13 -7.82 -8.76 -5.13
C SER A 13 -6.30 -8.82 -5.26
N GLY A 14 -5.78 -9.45 -6.32
CA GLY A 14 -4.35 -9.48 -6.60
C GLY A 14 -3.75 -8.10 -6.85
N VAL A 15 -4.48 -7.23 -7.55
CA VAL A 15 -4.07 -5.85 -7.81
C VAL A 15 -4.02 -5.04 -6.51
N VAL A 16 -5.10 -5.06 -5.72
CA VAL A 16 -5.16 -4.34 -4.43
C VAL A 16 -4.06 -4.81 -3.48
N ARG A 17 -3.84 -6.13 -3.35
CA ARG A 17 -2.78 -6.69 -2.51
C ARG A 17 -1.39 -6.21 -2.91
N ARG A 18 -1.09 -6.12 -4.21
CA ARG A 18 0.20 -5.62 -4.69
C ARG A 18 0.39 -4.15 -4.37
N LEU A 19 -0.62 -3.32 -4.64
CA LEU A 19 -0.57 -1.88 -4.38
C LEU A 19 -0.48 -1.57 -2.88
N THR A 20 -1.12 -2.37 -2.03
CA THR A 20 -1.01 -2.29 -0.56
C THR A 20 0.46 -2.47 -0.14
N ARG A 21 1.12 -3.52 -0.64
CA ARG A 21 2.54 -3.76 -0.36
C ARG A 21 3.45 -2.68 -0.92
N GLU A 22 3.16 -2.16 -2.10
CA GLU A 22 3.93 -1.09 -2.73
C GLU A 22 3.91 0.19 -1.87
N LYS A 23 2.72 0.65 -1.47
CA LYS A 23 2.60 1.82 -0.59
C LYS A 23 3.26 1.58 0.78
N TYR A 24 3.07 0.40 1.37
CA TYR A 24 3.73 0.03 2.62
C TYR A 24 5.26 0.11 2.53
N CYS A 25 5.84 -0.43 1.46
CA CYS A 25 7.29 -0.39 1.25
C CYS A 25 7.81 1.05 1.17
N TYR A 26 7.16 1.92 0.40
CA TYR A 26 7.57 3.33 0.29
C TYR A 26 7.42 4.09 1.61
N ALA A 27 6.32 3.88 2.34
CA ALA A 27 6.13 4.48 3.66
C ALA A 27 7.20 4.01 4.65
N LYS A 28 7.54 2.72 4.63
CA LYS A 28 8.60 2.15 5.48
C LYS A 28 9.98 2.70 5.12
N GLU A 29 10.25 2.96 3.85
CA GLU A 29 11.52 3.53 3.39
C GLU A 29 11.71 4.95 3.93
N VAL A 30 10.66 5.78 3.92
CA VAL A 30 10.68 7.10 4.56
C VAL A 30 11.07 7.00 6.04
N VAL A 31 10.45 6.10 6.80
CA VAL A 31 10.78 5.90 8.23
C VAL A 31 12.21 5.43 8.41
N THR A 32 12.70 4.55 7.53
CA THR A 32 14.07 4.02 7.58
C THR A 32 15.10 5.12 7.34
N GLU A 33 14.88 5.97 6.33
CA GLU A 33 15.80 7.08 6.02
C GLU A 33 15.72 8.20 7.07
N GLN A 34 14.57 8.42 7.71
CA GLN A 34 14.43 9.30 8.87
C GLN A 34 15.23 8.78 10.08
N ALA A 35 15.12 7.49 10.40
CA ALA A 35 15.91 6.89 11.48
C ALA A 35 17.41 6.97 11.19
N ARG A 36 17.80 6.84 9.92
CA ARG A 36 19.19 7.02 9.48
C ARG A 36 19.67 8.46 9.67
N LEU A 37 18.85 9.46 9.38
CA LEU A 37 19.18 10.87 9.65
C LEU A 37 19.42 11.11 11.14
N GLU A 38 18.56 10.61 12.01
CA GLU A 38 18.73 10.74 13.47
C GLU A 38 20.01 10.08 13.97
N LYS A 39 20.37 8.92 13.39
CA LYS A 39 21.66 8.28 13.67
C LYS A 39 22.83 9.16 13.23
N LEU A 40 22.79 9.71 12.02
CA LEU A 40 23.84 10.61 11.51
C LEU A 40 24.01 11.85 12.40
N ARG A 41 22.90 12.43 12.89
CA ARG A 41 22.94 13.54 13.86
C ARG A 41 23.62 13.10 15.17
N GLY A 42 23.26 11.94 15.70
CA GLY A 42 23.85 11.38 16.92
C GLY A 42 25.34 11.05 16.81
N ASP A 43 25.78 10.62 15.62
CA ASP A 43 27.18 10.32 15.30
C ASP A 43 28.01 11.60 15.02
N GLY A 44 27.40 12.79 15.02
CA GLY A 44 28.09 14.06 14.80
C GLY A 44 28.48 14.31 13.34
N ALA A 45 27.71 13.78 12.39
CA ALA A 45 27.91 14.04 10.97
C ALA A 45 27.79 15.54 10.65
N ASP A 46 28.54 16.01 9.64
CA ASP A 46 28.53 17.41 9.24
C ASP A 46 27.23 17.81 8.50
N ASP A 47 27.01 19.13 8.40
CA ASP A 47 25.82 19.71 7.78
C ASP A 47 25.61 19.29 6.33
N HIS A 48 26.69 19.04 5.58
CA HIS A 48 26.58 18.62 4.18
C HIS A 48 26.03 17.20 4.09
N VAL A 49 26.49 16.28 4.94
CA VAL A 49 25.97 14.92 5.05
C VAL A 49 24.51 14.91 5.48
N LEU A 50 24.16 15.72 6.49
CA LEU A 50 22.78 15.80 6.98
C LEU A 50 21.82 16.33 5.92
N ARG A 51 22.19 17.39 5.20
CA ARG A 51 21.39 17.95 4.09
C ARG A 51 21.17 16.93 2.98
N LYS A 52 22.20 16.18 2.62
CA LYS A 52 22.07 15.14 1.58
C LYS A 52 21.13 14.02 2.00
N GLN A 53 21.15 13.65 3.28
CA GLN A 53 20.20 12.67 3.81
C GLN A 53 18.76 13.22 3.83
N GLU A 54 18.57 14.52 4.10
CA GLU A 54 17.26 15.18 3.99
C GLU A 54 16.73 15.16 2.55
N GLU A 55 17.58 15.38 1.54
CA GLU A 55 17.22 15.25 0.12
C GLU A 55 16.73 13.82 -0.21
N VAL A 56 17.45 12.79 0.24
CA VAL A 56 17.04 11.39 0.07
C VAL A 56 15.66 11.13 0.69
N ILE A 57 15.40 11.65 1.90
CA ILE A 57 14.09 11.51 2.55
C ILE A 57 13.00 12.17 1.71
N GLN A 58 13.25 13.35 1.14
CA GLN A 58 12.28 14.02 0.25
C GLN A 58 11.98 13.18 -0.99
N GLU A 59 12.99 12.56 -1.61
CA GLU A 59 12.79 11.65 -2.73
C GLU A 59 11.89 10.46 -2.36
N CYS A 60 12.10 9.84 -1.19
CA CYS A 60 11.25 8.77 -0.70
C CYS A 60 9.81 9.26 -0.45
N ILE A 61 9.64 10.43 0.16
CA ILE A 61 8.30 11.01 0.45
C ILE A 61 7.51 11.24 -0.84
N MET A 62 8.17 11.69 -1.91
CA MET A 62 7.52 11.96 -3.20
C MET A 62 6.89 10.72 -3.86
N MET A 63 7.32 9.50 -3.48
CA MET A 63 6.78 8.25 -4.03
C MET A 63 5.46 7.80 -3.37
N VAL A 64 5.20 8.22 -2.12
CA VAL A 64 4.06 7.76 -1.33
C VAL A 64 2.70 8.24 -1.89
N PRO A 65 2.53 9.50 -2.34
CA PRO A 65 1.22 9.99 -2.80
C PRO A 65 0.66 9.22 -4.00
N ASP A 66 1.49 8.88 -4.99
CA ASP A 66 1.02 8.18 -6.19
C ASP A 66 0.64 6.73 -5.89
N SER A 67 1.45 6.02 -5.09
CA SER A 67 1.13 4.66 -4.65
C SER A 67 -0.17 4.62 -3.83
N LYS A 68 -0.38 5.60 -2.93
CA LYS A 68 -1.64 5.77 -2.19
C LYS A 68 -2.83 6.01 -3.12
N ARG A 69 -2.68 6.91 -4.10
CA ARG A 69 -3.74 7.21 -5.09
C ARG A 69 -4.12 5.98 -5.91
N ARG A 70 -3.12 5.22 -6.39
CA ARG A 70 -3.36 3.98 -7.13
C ARG A 70 -4.05 2.93 -6.27
N LEU A 71 -3.62 2.76 -5.02
CA LEU A 71 -4.26 1.85 -4.07
C LEU A 71 -5.71 2.24 -3.81
N GLN A 72 -6.00 3.51 -3.52
CA GLN A 72 -7.34 4.02 -3.25
C GLN A 72 -8.31 3.70 -4.39
N LYS A 73 -7.88 3.96 -5.64
CA LYS A 73 -8.70 3.69 -6.82
C LYS A 73 -9.06 2.20 -6.93
N GLU A 74 -8.08 1.31 -6.81
CA GLU A 74 -8.33 -0.13 -6.97
C GLU A 74 -9.05 -0.74 -5.75
N TYR A 75 -8.86 -0.15 -4.56
CA TYR A 75 -9.65 -0.44 -3.36
C TYR A 75 -11.14 -0.20 -3.64
N GLU A 76 -11.51 1.00 -4.12
CA GLU A 76 -12.92 1.35 -4.42
C GLU A 76 -13.52 0.42 -5.49
N VAL A 77 -12.72 0.04 -6.51
CA VAL A 77 -13.15 -0.91 -7.54
C VAL A 77 -13.45 -2.28 -6.95
N LEU A 78 -12.60 -2.79 -6.05
CA LEU A 78 -12.82 -4.09 -5.41
C LEU A 78 -13.95 -4.04 -4.38
N GLU A 79 -14.04 -2.97 -3.59
CA GLU A 79 -15.10 -2.74 -2.60
C GLU A 79 -16.47 -2.72 -3.27
N LYS A 80 -16.62 -1.97 -4.36
CA LYS A 80 -17.84 -1.99 -5.17
C LYS A 80 -18.13 -3.37 -5.74
N TYR A 81 -17.11 -4.08 -6.23
CA TYR A 81 -17.30 -5.42 -6.78
C TYR A 81 -17.82 -6.41 -5.72
N LEU A 82 -17.33 -6.34 -4.48
CA LEU A 82 -17.86 -7.15 -3.38
C LEU A 82 -19.29 -6.75 -3.00
N ALA A 83 -19.61 -5.46 -3.03
CA ALA A 83 -20.96 -4.97 -2.76
C ALA A 83 -21.98 -5.46 -3.79
N ASP A 84 -21.59 -5.56 -5.05
CA ASP A 84 -22.46 -6.01 -6.15
C ASP A 84 -22.63 -7.55 -6.18
N GLU A 85 -21.63 -8.31 -5.72
CA GLU A 85 -21.57 -9.78 -5.86
C GLU A 85 -21.79 -10.52 -4.52
N GLN A 86 -22.78 -10.08 -3.74
CA GLN A 86 -23.09 -10.63 -2.40
C GLN A 86 -23.47 -12.12 -2.41
N ASP A 87 -23.95 -12.64 -3.53
CA ASP A 87 -24.26 -14.06 -3.69
C ASP A 87 -23.00 -14.95 -3.61
N LEU A 88 -21.81 -14.37 -3.74
CA LEU A 88 -20.53 -15.07 -3.61
C LEU A 88 -19.94 -15.01 -2.19
N ILE A 89 -20.64 -14.41 -1.21
CA ILE A 89 -20.10 -14.14 0.13
C ILE A 89 -19.54 -15.37 0.85
N GLU A 90 -20.13 -16.55 0.61
CA GLU A 90 -19.69 -17.79 1.25
C GLU A 90 -18.44 -18.40 0.60
N THR A 91 -18.06 -17.93 -0.59
CA THR A 91 -16.90 -18.44 -1.31
C THR A 91 -15.60 -17.98 -0.67
N ASP A 92 -14.59 -18.87 -0.67
CA ASP A 92 -13.24 -18.53 -0.17
C ASP A 92 -12.63 -17.33 -0.87
N SER A 93 -12.89 -17.17 -2.17
CA SER A 93 -12.37 -16.04 -2.95
C SER A 93 -12.96 -14.71 -2.48
N TYR A 94 -14.25 -14.67 -2.15
CA TYR A 94 -14.88 -13.47 -1.61
C TYR A 94 -14.33 -13.14 -0.21
N LYS A 95 -14.26 -14.13 0.68
CA LYS A 95 -13.73 -13.96 2.04
C LYS A 95 -12.28 -13.45 2.00
N LYS A 96 -11.43 -14.00 1.13
CA LYS A 96 -10.05 -13.52 0.93
C LYS A 96 -9.98 -12.11 0.37
N ALA A 97 -10.87 -11.74 -0.55
CA ALA A 97 -10.94 -10.40 -1.09
C ALA A 97 -11.35 -9.37 -0.02
N ALA A 98 -12.28 -9.73 0.86
CA ALA A 98 -12.70 -8.89 1.98
C ALA A 98 -11.56 -8.65 2.98
N GLU A 99 -10.78 -9.68 3.33
CA GLU A 99 -9.57 -9.50 4.16
C GLU A 99 -8.53 -8.60 3.47
N ILE A 100 -8.33 -8.75 2.15
CA ILE A 100 -7.43 -7.88 1.39
C ILE A 100 -7.90 -6.42 1.41
N LEU A 101 -9.21 -6.15 1.33
CA LEU A 101 -9.74 -4.79 1.50
C LEU A 101 -9.48 -4.25 2.90
N LYS A 102 -9.65 -5.08 3.94
CA LYS A 102 -9.38 -4.68 5.32
C LYS A 102 -7.92 -4.26 5.50
N ASP A 103 -6.98 -5.06 4.98
CA ASP A 103 -5.55 -4.73 5.01
C ASP A 103 -5.25 -3.44 4.21
N ALA A 104 -5.82 -3.32 3.01
CA ALA A 104 -5.65 -2.14 2.16
C ALA A 104 -6.21 -0.87 2.82
N LYS A 105 -7.35 -0.96 3.51
CA LYS A 105 -7.96 0.16 4.23
C LYS A 105 -7.08 0.65 5.37
N ALA A 106 -6.56 -0.28 6.18
CA ALA A 106 -5.62 0.07 7.25
C ALA A 106 -4.38 0.80 6.69
N GLU A 107 -3.86 0.33 5.56
CA GLU A 107 -2.71 0.93 4.89
C GLU A 107 -3.04 2.31 4.26
N LEU A 108 -4.28 2.54 3.80
CA LEU A 108 -4.71 3.85 3.27
C LEU A 108 -4.88 4.92 4.36
N GLU A 109 -5.19 4.51 5.58
CA GLU A 109 -5.38 5.39 6.74
C GLU A 109 -4.05 5.82 7.39
N THR A 110 -2.97 5.07 7.17
CA THR A 110 -1.57 5.45 7.49
C THR A 110 -0.93 6.36 6.43
#